data_AF-A0A7W3LTU5-F1
#
_entry.id   AF-A0A7W3LTU5-F1
#
_cell.length_a   1.000
_cell.length_b   1.000
_cell.length_c   1.000
_cell.angle_alpha   90.00
_cell.angle_beta   90.00
_cell.angle_gamma   90.00
#
_symmetry.space_group_name_H-M   'P 1'
#
loop_
_entity.id
_entity.type
_entity.pdbx_description
1 polymer ?
#
loop_
_entity_poly.entity_id
_entity_poly.type
_entity_poly.pdbx_seq_one_letter_code
_entity_poly.pdbx_strand_id
1 'polypeptide(L)'
;MNRTEERLTDALRGAGEALEPGDVPAPDFARRRRFAWRPVLAVAGAALAVVAAVGTGVAVTGDDDRADRKVTLTTPADKGVWAAIFLCTKTSPNRLCSKEDATPAQREELITALRALPAVRRVEYEDRDAAYERFKERFRDSPSFAGAIKPGDIPASFRVRLESAGDYPELRRILLGRPGVDQIILESPRFRIKLCAKGTPGPRCDGQSATLAQLRRLEQWLEALPGKVDLAYEIRGRREPASGPNRADADTIARVLRSNAPVVLHVTLHSGDAVSAFRAVTVHPGVDQVSAG
;
A
#
# COMPACT_ATOMS: atom_id res chain seq x y z
N MET A 1 44.75 -5.48 12.01
CA MET A 1 44.09 -5.01 10.77
C MET A 1 44.30 -6.08 9.72
N ASN A 2 43.21 -6.63 9.18
CA ASN A 2 43.21 -7.91 8.47
C ASN A 2 43.13 -7.71 6.95
N ARG A 3 43.94 -8.47 6.18
CA ARG A 3 44.09 -8.42 4.71
C ARG A 3 42.78 -8.51 3.92
N THR A 4 41.71 -8.97 4.56
CA THR A 4 40.41 -9.20 3.94
C THR A 4 39.63 -7.91 3.70
N GLU A 5 39.90 -6.85 4.49
CA GLU A 5 39.18 -5.57 4.42
C GLU A 5 39.68 -4.67 3.28
N GLU A 6 40.99 -4.71 2.99
CA GLU A 6 41.57 -3.96 1.86
C GLU A 6 41.10 -4.51 0.50
N ARG A 7 40.94 -5.84 0.39
CA ARG A 7 40.47 -6.47 -0.86
C ARG A 7 39.02 -6.17 -1.21
N LEU A 8 38.17 -5.95 -0.20
CA LEU A 8 36.77 -5.55 -0.45
C LEU A 8 36.67 -4.09 -0.89
N THR A 9 37.57 -3.23 -0.39
CA THR A 9 37.56 -1.80 -0.71
C THR A 9 38.07 -1.54 -2.14
N ASP A 10 39.07 -2.29 -2.59
CA ASP A 10 39.58 -2.22 -3.97
C ASP A 10 38.59 -2.81 -5.00
N ALA A 11 37.86 -3.88 -4.63
CA ALA A 11 36.85 -4.47 -5.51
C ALA A 11 35.63 -3.54 -5.73
N LEU A 12 35.28 -2.72 -4.75
CA LEU A 12 34.17 -1.78 -4.86
C LEU A 12 34.53 -0.50 -5.62
N ARG A 13 35.81 -0.11 -5.63
CA ARG A 13 36.28 1.04 -6.41
C ARG A 13 36.33 0.74 -7.92
N GLY A 14 36.68 -0.49 -8.31
CA GLY A 14 36.71 -0.90 -9.73
C GLY A 14 35.33 -1.06 -10.39
N ALA A 15 34.26 -1.26 -9.61
CA ALA A 15 32.89 -1.37 -10.14
C ALA A 15 32.22 -0.01 -10.40
N GLY A 16 32.80 1.10 -9.91
CA GLY A 16 32.29 2.45 -10.12
C GLY A 16 32.73 3.11 -11.43
N GLU A 17 33.76 2.58 -12.09
CA GLU A 17 34.35 3.19 -13.31
C GLU A 17 33.78 2.63 -14.63
N ALA A 18 32.84 1.69 -14.58
CA ALA A 18 32.33 1.02 -15.79
C ALA A 18 30.98 1.54 -16.32
N LEU A 19 30.41 2.62 -15.75
CA LEU A 19 29.15 3.19 -16.22
C LEU A 19 29.23 4.73 -16.24
N GLU A 20 29.54 5.29 -17.41
CA GLU A 20 29.36 6.72 -17.64
C GLU A 20 27.86 7.04 -17.87
N PRO A 21 27.35 8.22 -17.48
CA PRO A 21 25.93 8.59 -17.54
C PRO A 21 25.32 8.68 -18.97
N GLY A 22 26.06 8.32 -20.01
CA GLY A 22 25.68 8.48 -21.43
C GLY A 22 25.06 7.25 -22.10
N ASP A 23 25.15 6.06 -21.51
CA ASP A 23 24.84 4.79 -22.20
C ASP A 23 23.40 4.29 -22.03
N VAL A 24 22.49 5.10 -21.47
CA VAL A 24 21.07 4.73 -21.32
C VAL A 24 20.27 5.31 -22.48
N PRO A 25 19.88 4.53 -23.50
CA PRO A 25 19.03 5.03 -24.57
C PRO A 25 17.65 5.45 -24.03
N ALA A 26 17.17 6.60 -24.48
CA ALA A 26 15.86 7.12 -24.07
C ALA A 26 14.72 6.23 -24.60
N PRO A 27 13.66 5.99 -23.82
CA PRO A 27 12.52 5.20 -24.26
C PRO A 27 11.69 5.94 -25.34
N ASP A 28 11.45 5.28 -26.47
CA ASP A 28 10.58 5.74 -27.54
C ASP A 28 9.11 5.42 -27.24
N PHE A 29 8.28 6.46 -27.13
CA PHE A 29 6.83 6.37 -26.93
C PHE A 29 6.05 6.91 -28.15
N ALA A 30 6.40 6.49 -29.36
CA ALA A 30 5.63 6.80 -30.57
C ALA A 30 4.75 5.63 -31.04
N ARG A 31 3.48 5.59 -30.59
CA ARG A 31 2.28 5.23 -31.40
C ARG A 31 1.03 5.09 -30.52
N ARG A 32 0.32 6.19 -30.29
CA ARG A 32 -1.09 6.14 -29.86
C ARG A 32 -1.99 5.94 -31.09
N ARG A 33 -2.60 4.76 -31.22
CA ARG A 33 -3.74 4.56 -32.14
C ARG A 33 -4.90 5.44 -31.65
N ARG A 34 -5.37 6.35 -32.51
CA ARG A 34 -6.54 7.21 -32.26
C ARG A 34 -7.80 6.34 -32.36
N PHE A 35 -8.43 6.07 -31.22
CA PHE A 35 -9.74 5.42 -31.16
C PHE A 35 -10.82 6.50 -31.26
N ALA A 36 -11.51 6.57 -32.39
CA ALA A 36 -12.55 7.56 -32.66
C ALA A 36 -13.87 7.13 -32.00
N TRP A 37 -14.37 7.92 -31.05
CA TRP A 37 -15.76 7.82 -30.58
C TRP A 37 -16.67 8.62 -31.53
N ARG A 38 -17.73 7.99 -32.05
CA ARG A 38 -18.84 8.68 -32.74
C ARG A 38 -19.90 9.05 -31.69
N PRO A 39 -20.40 10.29 -31.62
CA PRO A 39 -21.51 10.62 -30.75
C PRO A 39 -22.84 10.30 -31.46
N VAL A 40 -23.77 9.67 -30.75
CA VAL A 40 -25.17 9.54 -31.17
C VAL A 40 -25.98 10.51 -30.30
N LEU A 41 -26.67 11.44 -30.96
CA LEU A 41 -27.63 12.37 -30.37
C LEU A 41 -28.86 11.59 -29.88
N ALA A 42 -29.24 11.77 -28.62
CA ALA A 42 -30.55 11.36 -28.11
C ALA A 42 -31.37 12.61 -27.76
N VAL A 43 -32.58 12.61 -28.31
CA VAL A 43 -33.54 13.73 -28.43
C VAL A 43 -34.23 14.02 -27.09
N ALA A 44 -34.56 15.29 -26.90
CA ALA A 44 -35.30 15.85 -25.77
C ALA A 44 -36.72 15.27 -25.62
N GLY A 45 -37.14 15.09 -24.36
CA GLY A 45 -38.54 14.86 -23.98
C GLY A 45 -38.81 15.50 -22.63
N ALA A 46 -39.58 16.59 -22.62
CA ALA A 46 -40.02 17.30 -21.43
C ALA A 46 -41.23 16.60 -20.80
N ALA A 47 -41.24 16.49 -19.46
CA ALA A 47 -42.47 16.30 -18.69
C ALA A 47 -42.34 17.00 -17.33
N LEU A 48 -43.28 17.92 -17.09
CA LEU A 48 -43.49 18.70 -15.87
C LEU A 48 -43.91 17.80 -14.69
N ALA A 49 -43.40 18.12 -13.49
CA ALA A 49 -44.12 17.86 -12.24
C ALA A 49 -43.73 18.90 -11.18
N VAL A 50 -44.66 19.83 -10.92
CA VAL A 50 -44.62 20.76 -9.79
C VAL A 50 -45.17 20.03 -8.57
N VAL A 51 -44.36 19.89 -7.52
CA VAL A 51 -44.87 19.59 -6.17
C VAL A 51 -44.20 20.56 -5.21
N ALA A 52 -44.98 21.54 -4.74
CA ALA A 52 -44.65 22.36 -3.60
C ALA A 52 -44.85 21.54 -2.32
N ALA A 53 -43.78 21.31 -1.57
CA ALA A 53 -43.85 20.83 -0.19
C ALA A 53 -43.15 21.84 0.70
N VAL A 54 -43.96 22.64 1.40
CA VAL A 54 -43.55 23.47 2.53
C VAL A 54 -43.17 22.53 3.66
N GLY A 55 -41.88 22.42 3.94
CA GLY A 55 -41.34 21.78 5.12
C GLY A 55 -40.39 22.75 5.81
N THR A 56 -40.80 23.29 6.95
CA THR A 56 -39.93 24.04 7.86
C THR A 56 -38.87 23.10 8.41
N GLY A 57 -37.75 23.00 7.71
CA GLY A 57 -36.53 22.38 8.22
C GLY A 57 -35.74 23.42 9.01
N VAL A 58 -35.61 23.21 10.32
CA VAL A 58 -34.59 23.87 11.12
C VAL A 58 -33.25 23.55 10.48
N ALA A 59 -32.58 24.57 9.93
CA ALA A 59 -31.18 24.47 9.57
C ALA A 59 -30.41 24.33 10.89
N VAL A 60 -30.16 23.08 11.31
CA VAL A 60 -29.05 22.81 12.23
C VAL A 60 -27.82 23.19 11.43
N THR A 61 -27.28 24.38 11.70
CA THR A 61 -25.93 24.75 11.29
C THR A 61 -25.00 23.80 12.04
N GLY A 62 -24.81 22.61 11.47
CA GLY A 62 -23.68 21.78 11.81
C GLY A 62 -22.45 22.56 11.39
N ASP A 63 -21.76 23.10 12.39
CA ASP A 63 -20.47 23.76 12.26
C ASP A 63 -19.59 22.95 11.29
N ASP A 64 -19.28 23.58 10.17
CA ASP A 64 -18.75 22.92 9.00
C ASP A 64 -17.23 22.86 9.11
N ASP A 65 -16.71 21.93 9.95
CA ASP A 65 -15.28 21.55 10.02
C ASP A 65 -14.79 20.87 8.70
N ARG A 66 -15.48 21.09 7.57
CA ARG A 66 -15.14 20.58 6.24
C ARG A 66 -14.11 21.44 5.49
N ALA A 67 -13.75 22.62 6.00
CA ALA A 67 -12.90 23.58 5.29
C ALA A 67 -11.39 23.24 5.21
N ASP A 68 -10.91 22.20 5.90
CA ASP A 68 -9.45 22.05 6.12
C ASP A 68 -8.80 20.76 5.55
N ARG A 69 -9.52 19.99 4.72
CA ARG A 69 -9.06 18.68 4.22
C ARG A 69 -8.30 18.73 2.88
N LYS A 70 -7.16 19.42 2.83
CA LYS A 70 -6.28 19.53 1.63
C LYS A 70 -5.28 18.37 1.44
N VAL A 71 -5.27 17.43 2.39
CA VAL A 71 -4.47 16.21 2.38
C VAL A 71 -5.42 15.03 2.38
N THR A 72 -5.45 14.27 1.29
CA THR A 72 -6.31 13.09 1.16
C THR A 72 -5.47 11.83 1.20
N LEU A 73 -5.64 11.03 2.26
CA LEU A 73 -5.10 9.69 2.27
C LEU A 73 -5.97 8.82 1.34
N THR A 74 -5.36 8.26 0.30
CA THR A 74 -5.94 7.23 -0.55
C THR A 74 -5.20 5.93 -0.27
N THR A 75 -5.60 5.23 0.78
CA THR A 75 -5.18 3.84 1.00
C THR A 75 -5.85 2.96 -0.05
N PRO A 76 -5.16 1.97 -0.66
CA PRO A 76 -5.79 0.81 -1.28
C PRO A 76 -6.71 0.03 -0.33
N ALA A 77 -6.76 0.37 0.96
CA ALA A 77 -7.70 -0.18 1.92
C ALA A 77 -9.17 0.11 1.55
N ASP A 78 -9.45 1.07 0.65
CA ASP A 78 -10.76 1.20 0.00
C ASP A 78 -11.13 -0.07 -0.82
N LYS A 79 -10.13 -0.84 -1.23
CA LYS A 79 -10.25 -2.13 -1.91
C LYS A 79 -9.81 -3.29 -1.00
N GLY A 80 -9.65 -3.08 0.30
CA GLY A 80 -9.15 -4.09 1.23
C GLY A 80 -7.65 -4.35 1.14
N VAL A 81 -7.15 -5.16 2.06
CA VAL A 81 -5.72 -5.51 2.17
C VAL A 81 -5.50 -7.01 2.08
N TRP A 82 -4.29 -7.42 1.71
CA TRP A 82 -3.93 -8.83 1.66
C TRP A 82 -3.08 -9.22 2.87
N ALA A 83 -3.37 -10.38 3.43
CA ALA A 83 -2.56 -11.05 4.44
C ALA A 83 -2.16 -12.44 3.93
N ALA A 84 -0.91 -12.83 4.15
CA ALA A 84 -0.40 -14.16 3.89
C ALA A 84 -0.30 -14.92 5.21
N ILE A 85 -0.95 -16.08 5.28
CA ILE A 85 -0.88 -17.02 6.40
C ILE A 85 -0.03 -18.19 5.94
N PHE A 86 1.22 -18.22 6.38
CA PHE A 86 2.18 -19.28 6.05
C PHE A 86 1.93 -20.50 6.93
N LEU A 87 1.94 -21.66 6.29
CA LEU A 87 1.71 -22.94 6.94
C LEU A 87 3.00 -23.54 7.48
N CYS A 88 2.87 -24.36 8.52
CA CYS A 88 3.98 -25.11 9.09
C CYS A 88 4.67 -26.00 8.04
N THR A 89 5.99 -26.03 8.10
CA THR A 89 6.85 -26.96 7.36
C THR A 89 7.88 -27.59 8.29
N LYS A 90 8.56 -28.62 7.78
CA LYS A 90 9.70 -29.23 8.47
C LYS A 90 10.85 -28.26 8.78
N THR A 91 10.96 -27.17 8.02
CA THR A 91 11.99 -26.14 8.21
C THR A 91 11.52 -24.96 9.05
N SER A 92 10.22 -24.88 9.40
CA SER A 92 9.65 -23.77 10.17
C SER A 92 10.42 -23.50 11.47
N PRO A 93 10.83 -22.25 11.74
CA PRO A 93 11.50 -21.88 12.98
C PRO A 93 10.52 -21.83 14.17
N ASN A 94 9.21 -21.73 13.91
CA ASN A 94 8.19 -21.71 14.94
C ASN A 94 8.11 -23.06 15.67
N ARG A 95 8.29 -23.03 16.99
CA ARG A 95 8.27 -24.23 17.85
C ARG A 95 6.90 -24.93 17.85
N LEU A 96 5.81 -24.20 17.64
CA LEU A 96 4.46 -24.77 17.58
C LEU A 96 4.25 -25.67 16.36
N CYS A 97 5.07 -25.51 15.31
CA CYS A 97 5.03 -26.38 14.14
C CYS A 97 5.67 -27.74 14.37
N SER A 98 6.42 -27.95 15.46
CA SER A 98 7.07 -29.23 15.80
C SER A 98 7.89 -29.86 14.67
N LYS A 99 8.38 -29.05 13.72
CA LYS A 99 9.09 -29.49 12.51
C LYS A 99 8.26 -30.45 11.64
N GLU A 100 6.95 -30.23 11.57
CA GLU A 100 6.01 -30.97 10.73
C GLU A 100 5.36 -30.07 9.67
N ASP A 101 4.99 -30.68 8.54
CA ASP A 101 4.20 -30.00 7.51
C ASP A 101 2.73 -29.93 7.95
N ALA A 102 2.04 -28.83 7.64
CA ALA A 102 0.61 -28.72 7.91
C ALA A 102 -0.19 -29.83 7.21
N THR A 103 -1.04 -30.53 7.96
CA THR A 103 -1.80 -31.66 7.46
C THR A 103 -2.98 -31.21 6.59
N PRO A 104 -3.52 -32.08 5.71
CA PRO A 104 -4.75 -31.79 4.96
C PRO A 104 -5.92 -31.39 5.86
N ALA A 105 -6.10 -32.07 7.00
CA ALA A 105 -7.16 -31.75 7.96
C ALA A 105 -7.00 -30.33 8.55
N GLN A 106 -5.78 -29.96 8.96
CA GLN A 106 -5.48 -28.61 9.46
C GLN A 106 -5.74 -27.54 8.39
N ARG A 107 -5.42 -27.82 7.11
CA ARG A 107 -5.71 -26.90 6.01
C ARG A 107 -7.20 -26.69 5.81
N GLU A 108 -8.01 -27.75 5.83
CA GLU A 108 -9.46 -27.64 5.69
C GLU A 108 -10.11 -26.90 6.87
N GLU A 109 -9.64 -27.15 8.09
CA GLU A 109 -10.07 -26.41 9.28
C GLU A 109 -9.73 -24.92 9.17
N LEU A 110 -8.53 -24.58 8.67
CA LEU A 110 -8.12 -23.19 8.46
C LEU A 110 -8.96 -22.50 7.38
N ILE A 111 -9.25 -23.17 6.27
CA ILE A 111 -10.14 -22.62 5.21
C ILE A 111 -11.52 -22.33 5.79
N THR A 112 -12.07 -23.27 6.57
CA THR A 112 -13.38 -23.12 7.20
C THR A 112 -13.39 -21.96 8.19
N ALA A 113 -12.37 -21.89 9.07
CA ALA A 113 -12.23 -20.80 10.03
C ALA A 113 -12.09 -19.44 9.33
N LEU A 114 -11.29 -19.34 8.27
CA LEU A 114 -11.08 -18.12 7.51
C LEU A 114 -12.37 -17.63 6.83
N ARG A 115 -13.14 -18.53 6.24
CA ARG A 115 -14.41 -18.19 5.57
C ARG A 115 -15.50 -17.78 6.56
N ALA A 116 -15.41 -18.18 7.82
CA ALA A 116 -16.35 -17.80 8.87
C ALA A 116 -16.11 -16.38 9.41
N LEU A 117 -14.96 -15.76 9.11
CA LEU A 117 -14.64 -14.41 9.59
C LEU A 117 -15.36 -13.35 8.74
N PRO A 118 -16.21 -12.47 9.33
CA PRO A 118 -16.94 -11.45 8.57
C PRO A 118 -16.04 -10.48 7.79
N ALA A 119 -14.84 -10.22 8.30
CA ALA A 119 -13.86 -9.34 7.68
C ALA A 119 -13.16 -9.97 6.46
N VAL A 120 -13.27 -11.28 6.24
CA VAL A 120 -12.59 -11.98 5.16
C VAL A 120 -13.44 -11.95 3.89
N ARG A 121 -12.91 -11.29 2.86
CA ARG A 121 -13.56 -11.14 1.55
C ARG A 121 -13.18 -12.22 0.55
N ARG A 122 -11.95 -12.74 0.65
CA ARG A 122 -11.42 -13.76 -0.27
C ARG A 122 -10.35 -14.58 0.43
N VAL A 123 -10.32 -15.87 0.13
CA VAL A 123 -9.29 -16.80 0.58
C VAL A 123 -8.77 -17.54 -0.64
N GLU A 124 -7.46 -17.48 -0.86
CA GLU A 124 -6.77 -18.22 -1.91
C GLU A 124 -5.77 -19.15 -1.25
N TYR A 125 -5.87 -20.44 -1.53
CA TYR A 125 -4.83 -21.38 -1.16
C TYR A 125 -3.75 -21.37 -2.22
N GLU A 126 -2.52 -21.45 -1.74
CA GLU A 126 -1.34 -21.45 -2.55
C GLU A 126 -0.42 -22.57 -2.08
N ASP A 127 -0.24 -23.56 -2.94
CA ASP A 127 0.70 -24.65 -2.67
C ASP A 127 2.16 -24.21 -2.82
N ARG A 128 3.05 -25.12 -2.40
CA ARG A 128 4.51 -24.86 -2.34
C ARG A 128 5.12 -24.64 -3.72
N ASP A 129 4.64 -25.35 -4.73
CA ASP A 129 5.19 -25.26 -6.08
C ASP A 129 4.81 -23.92 -6.70
N ALA A 130 3.54 -23.52 -6.58
CA ALA A 130 3.06 -22.20 -6.99
C ALA A 130 3.78 -21.08 -6.23
N ALA A 131 4.05 -21.26 -4.93
CA ALA A 131 4.81 -20.33 -4.11
C ALA A 131 6.24 -20.16 -4.59
N TYR A 132 6.89 -21.28 -4.89
CA TYR A 132 8.25 -21.30 -5.39
C TYR A 132 8.38 -20.63 -6.75
N GLU A 133 7.46 -20.89 -7.68
CA GLU A 133 7.46 -20.23 -8.99
C GLU A 133 7.29 -18.71 -8.86
N ARG A 134 6.34 -18.24 -8.03
CA ARG A 134 6.17 -16.79 -7.82
C ARG A 134 7.34 -16.15 -7.10
N PHE A 135 7.99 -16.88 -6.20
CA PHE A 135 9.22 -16.42 -5.57
C PHE A 135 10.33 -16.21 -6.61
N LYS A 136 10.57 -17.20 -7.48
CA LYS A 136 11.55 -17.07 -8.57
C LYS A 136 11.24 -15.89 -9.49
N GLU A 137 9.97 -15.70 -9.86
CA GLU A 137 9.57 -14.56 -10.69
C GLU A 137 9.84 -13.22 -9.99
N ARG A 138 9.49 -13.11 -8.70
CA ARG A 138 9.69 -11.88 -7.92
C ARG A 138 11.17 -11.51 -7.75
N PHE A 139 12.04 -12.51 -7.63
CA PHE A 139 13.47 -12.32 -7.40
C PHE A 139 14.32 -12.64 -8.64
N ARG A 140 13.72 -12.61 -9.83
CA ARG A 140 14.42 -12.86 -11.10
C ARG A 140 15.59 -11.89 -11.32
N ASP A 141 15.44 -10.65 -10.84
CA ASP A 141 16.45 -9.59 -10.93
C ASP A 141 17.49 -9.69 -9.79
N SER A 142 17.40 -10.72 -8.95
CA SER A 142 18.31 -11.00 -7.82
C SER A 142 18.66 -12.50 -7.75
N PRO A 143 19.29 -13.07 -8.80
CA PRO A 143 19.47 -14.51 -8.95
C PRO A 143 20.34 -15.15 -7.86
N SER A 144 21.29 -14.41 -7.27
CA SER A 144 22.08 -14.89 -6.13
C SER A 144 21.24 -15.16 -4.89
N PHE A 145 20.21 -14.35 -4.65
CA PHE A 145 19.25 -14.55 -3.55
C PHE A 145 18.25 -15.66 -3.89
N ALA A 146 17.73 -15.68 -5.12
CA ALA A 146 16.79 -16.70 -5.55
C ALA A 146 17.41 -18.11 -5.50
N GLY A 147 18.68 -18.26 -5.90
CA GLY A 147 19.40 -19.53 -5.89
C GLY A 147 19.76 -20.07 -4.49
N ALA A 148 19.67 -19.25 -3.45
CA ALA A 148 19.93 -19.66 -2.07
C ALA A 148 18.73 -20.38 -1.41
N ILE A 149 17.53 -20.24 -1.98
CA ILE A 149 16.29 -20.78 -1.43
C ILE A 149 15.90 -22.06 -2.16
N LYS A 150 15.71 -23.17 -1.44
CA LYS A 150 15.26 -24.44 -2.03
C LYS A 150 13.73 -24.46 -2.12
N PRO A 151 13.13 -25.26 -3.03
CA PRO A 151 11.66 -25.43 -3.08
C PRO A 151 11.06 -25.83 -1.74
N GLY A 152 11.81 -26.61 -0.95
CA GLY A 152 11.40 -27.05 0.38
C GLY A 152 11.31 -25.93 1.42
N ASP A 153 11.99 -24.81 1.21
CA ASP A 153 12.07 -23.69 2.15
C ASP A 153 10.89 -22.73 2.02
N ILE A 154 10.13 -22.82 0.93
CA ILE A 154 8.95 -21.97 0.70
C ILE A 154 7.69 -22.71 1.18
N PRO A 155 7.07 -22.24 2.29
CA PRO A 155 5.85 -22.84 2.80
C PRO A 155 4.66 -22.55 1.88
N ALA A 156 3.70 -23.48 1.87
CA ALA A 156 2.37 -23.20 1.36
C ALA A 156 1.72 -22.08 2.20
N SER A 157 0.78 -21.35 1.62
CA SER A 157 0.12 -20.26 2.33
C SER A 157 -1.34 -20.08 1.94
N PHE A 158 -2.10 -19.42 2.82
CA PHE A 158 -3.37 -18.82 2.46
C PHE A 158 -3.18 -17.33 2.25
N ARG A 159 -3.55 -16.83 1.08
CA ARG A 159 -3.64 -15.40 0.80
C ARG A 159 -5.08 -14.94 1.03
N VAL A 160 -5.25 -14.07 2.00
CA VAL A 160 -6.55 -13.64 2.50
C VAL A 160 -6.73 -12.16 2.23
N ARG A 161 -7.82 -11.80 1.56
CA ARG A 161 -8.22 -10.40 1.40
C ARG A 161 -9.15 -10.02 2.54
N LEU A 162 -8.75 -9.03 3.33
CA LEU A 162 -9.54 -8.43 4.39
C LEU A 162 -10.29 -7.21 3.86
N GLU A 163 -11.45 -6.92 4.45
CA GLU A 163 -12.22 -5.68 4.24
C GLU A 163 -11.37 -4.45 4.55
N SER A 164 -10.74 -4.43 5.73
CA SER A 164 -9.87 -3.36 6.19
C SER A 164 -8.61 -3.94 6.82
N ALA A 165 -7.50 -3.20 6.79
CA ALA A 165 -6.33 -3.60 7.58
C ALA A 165 -6.55 -3.45 9.09
N GLY A 166 -7.59 -2.74 9.52
CA GLY A 166 -8.06 -2.73 10.91
C GLY A 166 -8.52 -4.12 11.40
N ASP A 167 -8.86 -5.03 10.50
CA ASP A 167 -9.30 -6.40 10.83
C ASP A 167 -8.12 -7.37 11.04
N TYR A 168 -6.92 -6.97 10.62
CA TYR A 168 -5.73 -7.82 10.69
C TYR A 168 -5.32 -8.23 12.12
N PRO A 169 -5.37 -7.35 13.15
CA PRO A 169 -5.11 -7.75 14.53
C PRO A 169 -6.04 -8.87 15.01
N GLU A 170 -7.31 -8.82 14.62
CA GLU A 170 -8.32 -9.81 15.00
C GLU A 170 -8.08 -11.14 14.27
N LEU A 171 -7.81 -11.09 12.95
CA LEU A 171 -7.37 -12.26 12.18
C LEU A 171 -6.18 -12.95 12.86
N ARG A 172 -5.15 -12.17 13.24
CA ARG A 172 -3.98 -12.70 13.95
C ARG A 172 -4.35 -13.31 15.28
N ARG A 173 -5.19 -12.64 16.09
CA ARG A 173 -5.62 -13.13 17.40
C ARG A 173 -6.33 -14.48 17.30
N ILE A 174 -7.14 -14.68 16.26
CA ILE A 174 -7.92 -15.90 16.05
C ILE A 174 -7.07 -17.06 15.51
N LEU A 175 -6.06 -16.77 14.68
CA LEU A 175 -5.31 -17.78 13.93
C LEU A 175 -3.93 -18.08 14.49
N LEU A 176 -3.26 -17.13 15.15
CA LEU A 176 -1.97 -17.39 15.77
C LEU A 176 -2.13 -18.48 16.85
N GLY A 177 -1.24 -19.46 16.81
CA GLY A 177 -1.27 -20.60 17.72
C GLY A 177 -2.19 -21.74 17.28
N ARG A 178 -2.93 -21.61 16.18
CA ARG A 178 -3.65 -22.75 15.60
C ARG A 178 -2.68 -23.78 15.03
N PRO A 179 -2.99 -25.08 15.15
CA PRO A 179 -2.20 -26.13 14.50
C PRO A 179 -2.06 -25.90 12.99
N GLY A 180 -0.85 -26.07 12.47
CA GLY A 180 -0.55 -25.89 11.05
C GLY A 180 -0.28 -24.45 10.61
N VAL A 181 -0.41 -23.44 11.49
CA VAL A 181 -0.05 -22.03 11.19
C VAL A 181 1.35 -21.74 11.70
N ASP A 182 2.24 -21.32 10.79
CA ASP A 182 3.59 -20.88 11.13
C ASP A 182 3.60 -19.38 11.43
N GLN A 183 3.22 -18.56 10.44
CA GLN A 183 3.34 -17.11 10.50
C GLN A 183 2.18 -16.44 9.79
N ILE A 184 1.83 -15.24 10.25
CA ILE A 184 0.83 -14.40 9.60
C ILE A 184 1.47 -13.05 9.33
N ILE A 185 1.48 -12.66 8.06
CA ILE A 185 2.13 -11.44 7.57
C ILE A 185 1.10 -10.62 6.81
N LEU A 186 0.98 -9.34 7.15
CA LEU A 186 0.25 -8.39 6.33
C LEU A 186 1.12 -8.07 5.12
N GLU A 187 0.61 -8.31 3.91
CA GLU A 187 1.32 -7.97 2.68
C GLU A 187 1.44 -6.43 2.65
N SER A 188 2.66 -5.91 2.84
CA SER A 188 3.01 -4.51 3.10
C SER A 188 1.94 -3.51 2.62
N PRO A 189 1.16 -2.92 3.53
CA PRO A 189 0.13 -1.98 3.15
C PRO A 189 0.80 -0.74 2.57
N ARG A 190 0.79 -0.65 1.24
CA ARG A 190 1.19 0.55 0.52
C ARG A 190 0.00 1.48 0.55
N PHE A 191 0.18 2.73 0.95
CA PHE A 191 -0.86 3.74 0.83
C PHE A 191 -0.36 4.98 0.11
N ARG A 192 -1.29 5.71 -0.51
CA ARG A 192 -0.98 6.93 -1.23
C ARG A 192 -1.55 8.11 -0.46
N ILE A 193 -0.79 9.18 -0.32
CA ILE A 193 -1.29 10.46 0.20
C ILE A 193 -1.31 11.43 -0.96
N LYS A 194 -2.50 11.83 -1.39
CA LYS A 194 -2.67 12.85 -2.43
C LYS A 194 -2.73 14.21 -1.77
N LEU A 195 -1.90 15.13 -2.24
CA LEU A 195 -1.87 16.51 -1.77
C LEU A 195 -2.57 17.38 -2.80
N CYS A 196 -3.54 18.19 -2.36
CA CYS A 196 -4.21 19.13 -3.26
C CYS A 196 -3.22 20.18 -3.75
N ALA A 197 -3.22 20.43 -5.07
CA ALA A 197 -2.59 21.58 -5.70
C ALA A 197 -3.67 22.52 -6.27
N LYS A 198 -3.31 23.77 -6.54
CA LYS A 198 -4.25 24.78 -7.05
C LYS A 198 -4.91 24.33 -8.36
N GLY A 199 -6.24 24.31 -8.40
CA GLY A 199 -6.99 23.83 -9.57
C GLY A 199 -6.93 22.31 -9.80
N THR A 200 -6.52 21.50 -8.81
CA THR A 200 -6.72 20.04 -8.85
C THR A 200 -8.23 19.75 -8.75
N PRO A 201 -8.85 19.13 -9.78
CA PRO A 201 -10.27 18.78 -9.71
C PRO A 201 -10.46 17.60 -8.75
N GLY A 202 -11.42 17.70 -7.84
CA GLY A 202 -11.81 16.60 -6.98
C GLY A 202 -12.78 17.03 -5.88
N PRO A 203 -13.64 16.13 -5.38
CA PRO A 203 -14.65 16.47 -4.38
C PRO A 203 -14.07 16.90 -3.02
N ARG A 204 -12.76 16.72 -2.81
CA ARG A 204 -12.05 17.06 -1.56
C ARG A 204 -11.02 18.18 -1.72
N CYS A 205 -10.78 18.69 -2.94
CA CYS A 205 -9.90 19.83 -3.14
C CYS A 205 -10.77 21.06 -3.47
N ASP A 206 -10.77 22.04 -2.58
CA ASP A 206 -11.46 23.33 -2.68
C ASP A 206 -10.80 24.30 -3.70
N GLY A 207 -10.02 23.76 -4.63
CA GLY A 207 -9.21 24.54 -5.58
C GLY A 207 -7.96 25.17 -4.99
N GLN A 208 -7.66 24.99 -3.70
CA GLN A 208 -6.46 25.51 -3.05
C GLN A 208 -5.40 24.43 -2.79
N SER A 209 -4.13 24.84 -2.74
CA SER A 209 -3.01 23.95 -2.40
C SER A 209 -2.95 23.67 -0.89
N ALA A 210 -2.46 22.49 -0.51
CA ALA A 210 -2.13 22.19 0.89
C ALA A 210 -1.13 23.22 1.45
N THR A 211 -1.40 23.71 2.66
CA THR A 211 -0.60 24.73 3.35
C THR A 211 0.65 24.11 4.00
N LEU A 212 1.69 24.92 4.22
CA LEU A 212 2.90 24.46 4.91
C LEU A 212 2.60 23.91 6.32
N ALA A 213 1.63 24.50 7.03
CA ALA A 213 1.19 23.99 8.32
C ALA A 213 0.57 22.59 8.22
N GLN A 214 -0.26 22.34 7.21
CA GLN A 214 -0.82 21.01 6.95
C GLN A 214 0.26 19.99 6.59
N LEU A 215 1.26 20.39 5.78
CA LEU A 215 2.38 19.52 5.41
C LEU A 215 3.28 19.18 6.60
N ARG A 216 3.55 20.13 7.49
CA ARG A 216 4.32 19.88 8.72
C ARG A 216 3.59 18.94 9.69
N ARG A 217 2.26 19.09 9.83
CA ARG A 217 1.44 18.14 10.60
C ARG A 217 1.50 16.74 10.00
N LEU A 218 1.43 16.63 8.68
CA LEU A 218 1.57 15.36 7.97
C LEU A 218 2.95 14.73 8.21
N GLU A 219 4.02 15.52 8.13
CA GLU A 219 5.38 15.04 8.39
C GLU A 219 5.55 14.56 9.83
N GLN A 220 5.10 15.34 10.82
CA GLN A 220 5.11 14.92 12.23
C GLN A 220 4.33 13.62 12.46
N TRP A 221 3.19 13.47 11.80
CA TRP A 221 2.41 12.25 11.87
C TRP A 221 3.15 11.05 11.23
N LEU A 222 3.80 11.23 10.08
CA LEU A 222 4.63 10.19 9.44
C LEU A 222 5.84 9.80 10.30
N GLU A 223 6.49 10.78 10.94
CA GLU A 223 7.61 10.57 11.87
C GLU A 223 7.17 9.81 13.13
N ALA A 224 5.93 10.05 13.59
CA ALA A 224 5.35 9.36 14.74
C ALA A 224 4.82 7.96 14.43
N LEU A 225 4.82 7.51 13.16
CA LEU A 225 4.42 6.15 12.82
C LEU A 225 5.43 5.14 13.40
N PRO A 226 4.96 4.11 14.12
CA PRO A 226 5.85 3.07 14.63
C PRO A 226 6.46 2.28 13.46
N GLY A 227 7.78 2.05 13.54
CA GLY A 227 8.53 1.26 12.58
C GLY A 227 9.11 2.05 11.41
N LYS A 228 9.73 1.32 10.48
CA LYS A 228 10.33 1.89 9.27
C LYS A 228 9.28 2.07 8.18
N VAL A 229 9.20 3.29 7.66
CA VAL A 229 8.31 3.69 6.58
C VAL A 229 9.15 4.21 5.41
N ASP A 230 9.04 3.54 4.26
CA ASP A 230 9.64 4.04 3.03
C ASP A 230 8.68 5.02 2.35
N LEU A 231 9.22 6.18 2.00
CA LEU A 231 8.50 7.25 1.32
C LEU A 231 9.07 7.45 -0.09
N ALA A 232 8.18 7.59 -1.06
CA ALA A 232 8.54 8.00 -2.42
C ALA A 232 7.56 9.07 -2.89
N TYR A 233 8.08 10.14 -3.48
CA TYR A 233 7.28 11.18 -4.11
C TYR A 233 6.94 10.77 -5.54
N GLU A 234 5.71 11.02 -5.96
CA GLU A 234 5.35 11.08 -7.37
C GLU A 234 5.00 12.52 -7.72
N ILE A 235 5.83 13.13 -8.57
CA ILE A 235 5.69 14.52 -9.02
C ILE A 235 5.56 14.48 -10.53
N ARG A 236 4.40 14.93 -11.05
CA ARG A 236 4.11 14.92 -12.51
C ARG A 236 4.33 13.53 -13.16
N GLY A 237 4.03 12.45 -12.43
CA GLY A 237 4.18 11.07 -12.89
C GLY A 237 5.61 10.51 -12.81
N ARG A 238 6.60 11.27 -12.34
CA ARG A 238 7.94 10.77 -12.04
C ARG A 238 8.06 10.40 -10.57
N ARG A 239 8.63 9.23 -10.29
CA ARG A 239 8.80 8.72 -8.93
C ARG A 239 10.22 9.00 -8.45
N GLU A 240 10.34 9.68 -7.32
CA GLU A 240 11.59 10.05 -6.68
C GLU A 240 11.61 9.51 -5.24
N PRO A 241 12.72 8.87 -4.79
CA PRO A 241 12.83 8.43 -3.41
C PRO A 241 12.88 9.62 -2.46
N ALA A 242 12.31 9.48 -1.27
CA ALA A 242 12.40 10.52 -0.26
C ALA A 242 13.80 10.63 0.34
N SER A 243 14.11 11.81 0.89
CA SER A 243 15.40 12.16 1.51
C SER A 243 15.78 11.30 2.72
N GLY A 244 14.90 10.42 3.19
CA GLY A 244 15.13 9.47 4.27
C GLY A 244 13.86 8.72 4.68
N PRO A 245 13.97 7.69 5.55
CA PRO A 245 12.80 7.00 6.11
C PRO A 245 11.96 7.98 6.95
N ASN A 246 10.64 7.83 6.87
CA ASN A 246 9.63 8.59 7.63
C ASN A 246 9.63 10.12 7.41
N ARG A 247 10.50 10.68 6.56
CA ARG A 247 10.61 12.13 6.33
C ARG A 247 10.00 12.54 4.99
N ALA A 248 8.94 13.34 5.05
CA ALA A 248 8.23 13.84 3.87
C ALA A 248 8.80 15.15 3.32
N ASP A 249 9.70 15.83 4.04
CA ASP A 249 10.31 17.10 3.63
C ASP A 249 9.25 18.12 3.21
N ALA A 250 8.50 18.62 4.20
CA ALA A 250 7.37 19.52 4.00
C ALA A 250 7.76 20.77 3.17
N ASP A 251 8.99 21.25 3.29
CA ASP A 251 9.50 22.42 2.56
C ASP A 251 9.70 22.11 1.07
N THR A 252 10.22 20.93 0.74
CA THR A 252 10.31 20.44 -0.65
C THR A 252 8.92 20.26 -1.26
N ILE A 253 7.99 19.61 -0.55
CA ILE A 253 6.61 19.44 -1.02
C ILE A 253 5.93 20.79 -1.25
N ALA A 254 6.05 21.72 -0.31
CA ALA A 254 5.45 23.05 -0.44
C ALA A 254 5.97 23.79 -1.68
N ARG A 255 7.25 23.62 -2.02
CA ARG A 255 7.86 24.20 -3.23
C ARG A 255 7.26 23.62 -4.50
N VAL A 256 7.07 22.30 -4.54
CA VAL A 256 6.46 21.61 -5.68
C VAL A 256 4.99 22.01 -5.85
N LEU A 257 4.22 22.10 -4.76
CA LEU A 257 2.81 22.54 -4.80
C LEU A 257 2.64 23.99 -5.27
N ARG A 258 3.62 24.87 -5.00
CA ARG A 258 3.63 26.25 -5.55
C ARG A 258 3.79 26.28 -7.07
N SER A 259 4.44 25.28 -7.66
CA SER A 259 4.58 25.14 -9.13
C SER A 259 3.38 24.51 -9.82
N ASN A 260 2.26 24.40 -9.09
CA ASN A 260 1.02 23.76 -9.50
C ASN A 260 1.14 22.30 -9.95
N ALA A 261 2.13 21.58 -9.42
CA ALA A 261 2.31 20.17 -9.69
C ALA A 261 1.58 19.36 -8.60
N PRO A 262 0.70 18.41 -8.97
CA PRO A 262 0.14 17.48 -8.00
C PRO A 262 1.26 16.59 -7.45
N VAL A 263 1.22 16.34 -6.14
CA VAL A 263 2.16 15.48 -5.43
C VAL A 263 1.40 14.31 -4.83
N VAL A 264 1.89 13.11 -5.08
CA VAL A 264 1.40 11.89 -4.42
C VAL A 264 2.54 11.26 -3.63
N LEU A 265 2.37 11.14 -2.33
CA LEU A 265 3.29 10.39 -1.48
C LEU A 265 2.91 8.93 -1.53
N HIS A 266 3.82 8.06 -1.95
CA HIS A 266 3.69 6.62 -1.83
C HIS A 266 4.37 6.19 -0.54
N VAL A 267 3.58 5.67 0.39
CA VAL A 267 4.03 5.26 1.71
C VAL A 267 4.00 3.73 1.77
N THR A 268 5.11 3.12 2.14
CA THR A 268 5.22 1.67 2.27
C THR A 268 5.59 1.31 3.71
N LEU A 269 4.70 0.57 4.38
CA LEU A 269 4.95 0.07 5.73
C LEU A 269 5.67 -1.28 5.68
N HIS A 270 6.71 -1.41 6.50
CA HIS A 270 7.40 -2.69 6.70
C HIS A 270 6.60 -3.59 7.65
N SER A 271 6.49 -4.88 7.30
CA SER A 271 5.50 -5.82 7.85
C SER A 271 5.54 -6.03 9.37
N GLY A 272 6.70 -5.86 10.01
CA GLY A 272 6.87 -6.04 11.46
C GLY A 272 6.09 -5.03 12.30
N ASP A 273 6.00 -3.78 11.83
CA ASP A 273 5.37 -2.67 12.54
C ASP A 273 4.13 -2.12 11.81
N ALA A 274 3.85 -2.65 10.61
CA ALA A 274 2.78 -2.21 9.73
C ALA A 274 1.40 -2.19 10.40
N VAL A 275 1.15 -3.09 11.35
CA VAL A 275 -0.13 -3.17 12.07
C VAL A 275 -0.34 -1.96 12.99
N SER A 276 0.68 -1.62 13.76
CA SER A 276 0.64 -0.49 14.70
C SER A 276 0.60 0.83 13.94
N ALA A 277 1.39 0.94 12.87
CA ALA A 277 1.38 2.09 11.98
C ALA A 277 0.01 2.24 11.30
N PHE A 278 -0.59 1.14 10.82
CA PHE A 278 -1.89 1.21 10.17
C PHE A 278 -3.03 1.59 11.13
N ARG A 279 -2.98 1.19 12.40
CA ARG A 279 -3.94 1.69 13.42
C ARG A 279 -3.82 3.20 13.60
N ALA A 280 -2.60 3.74 13.63
CA ALA A 280 -2.37 5.19 13.67
C ALA A 280 -2.81 5.90 12.38
N VAL A 281 -2.79 5.19 11.24
CA VAL A 281 -3.28 5.68 9.94
C VAL A 281 -4.80 5.71 9.87
N THR A 282 -5.48 4.67 10.34
CA THR A 282 -6.95 4.60 10.31
C THR A 282 -7.62 5.64 11.18
N VAL A 283 -7.02 5.97 12.34
CA VAL A 283 -7.49 7.04 13.24
C VAL A 283 -7.15 8.45 12.73
N HIS A 284 -6.38 8.57 11.65
CA HIS A 284 -6.07 9.87 11.07
C HIS A 284 -7.36 10.47 10.48
N PRO A 285 -7.75 11.72 10.81
CA PRO A 285 -9.01 12.31 10.36
C PRO A 285 -9.18 12.31 8.83
N GLY A 286 -8.09 12.26 8.06
CA GLY A 286 -8.12 12.11 6.59
C GLY A 286 -8.62 10.75 6.07
N VAL A 287 -8.73 9.72 6.92
CA VAL A 287 -9.04 8.32 6.57
C VAL A 287 -10.47 7.93 6.92
N ASP A 288 -10.98 8.37 8.07
CA ASP A 288 -12.34 8.04 8.56
C ASP A 288 -13.50 8.57 7.69
N GLN A 289 -13.21 9.28 6.60
CA GLN A 289 -14.20 9.70 5.59
C GLN A 289 -14.13 8.85 4.31
N VAL A 290 -13.36 7.76 4.30
CA VAL A 290 -13.47 6.69 3.29
C VAL A 290 -14.54 5.71 3.79
N SER A 291 -15.77 6.21 3.98
CA SER A 291 -16.93 5.33 4.08
C SER A 291 -17.17 4.71 2.70
N ALA A 292 -17.42 3.41 2.71
CA ALA A 292 -17.86 2.62 1.58
C ALA A 292 -19.00 3.35 0.84
N GLY A 293 -18.76 3.62 -0.44
CA GLY A 293 -19.77 3.92 -1.45
C GLY A 293 -19.64 2.90 -2.56
#